data_AF-A0A936WQ58-F1
#
_entry.id   AF-A0A936WQ58-F1
#
_cell.length_a   1.000
_cell.length_b   1.000
_cell.length_c   1.000
_cell.angle_alpha   90.00
_cell.angle_beta   90.00
_cell.angle_gamma   90.00
#
_symmetry.space_group_name_H-M   'P 1'
#
loop_
_entity.id
_entity.type
_entity.pdbx_description
1 polymer ?
#
loop_
_entity_poly.entity_id
_entity_poly.type
_entity_poly.pdbx_seq_one_letter_code
_entity_poly.pdbx_strand_id
1 'polypeptide(L)'
;MTSRSKCIDRALVLVLAVLPLVGVAQPRALGIDRVIAVVGREAILYSELVVKVEQARQADPRPGYDHSCDIIEDLLYEKLLVEQGKLDSVVVDEGQVNAELDRRIRYFSQQLGGDKKLEEYYGKSVAEIKADFKGSEVKDHCWCSRCNRRSPRT
;
A
#
# COMPACT_ATOMS: atom_id res chain seq x y z
N MET A 1 0.86 32.15 -49.20
CA MET A 1 0.84 31.72 -47.77
C MET A 1 0.23 30.32 -47.61
N THR A 2 0.69 29.30 -48.35
CA THR A 2 0.08 27.94 -48.36
C THR A 2 1.07 26.80 -48.06
N SER A 3 2.35 27.11 -47.82
CA SER A 3 3.39 26.12 -47.53
C SER A 3 3.50 25.80 -46.03
N ARG A 4 3.28 26.80 -45.15
CA ARG A 4 3.37 26.63 -43.68
C ARG A 4 2.26 25.73 -43.11
N SER A 5 1.04 25.80 -43.62
CA SER A 5 -0.08 24.95 -43.16
C SER A 5 0.13 23.47 -43.53
N LYS A 6 0.66 23.19 -44.72
CA LYS A 6 0.97 21.83 -45.18
C LYS A 6 2.08 21.15 -44.37
N CYS A 7 3.02 21.93 -43.84
CA CYS A 7 4.05 21.41 -42.93
C CYS A 7 3.49 21.08 -41.54
N ILE A 8 2.52 21.87 -41.04
CA ILE A 8 1.88 21.65 -39.75
C ILE A 8 0.99 20.40 -39.79
N ASP A 9 0.19 20.22 -40.86
CA ASP A 9 -0.66 19.02 -41.02
C ASP A 9 0.18 17.73 -41.13
N ARG A 10 1.29 17.75 -41.86
CA ARG A 10 2.18 16.57 -41.99
C ARG A 10 2.91 16.24 -40.69
N ALA A 11 3.29 17.26 -39.92
CA ALA A 11 3.88 17.07 -38.59
C ALA A 11 2.86 16.51 -37.59
N LEU A 12 1.61 16.97 -37.64
CA LEU A 12 0.52 16.50 -36.77
C LEU A 12 0.17 15.03 -37.04
N VAL A 13 0.14 14.61 -38.31
CA VAL A 13 -0.06 13.20 -38.71
C VAL A 13 1.10 12.31 -38.24
N LEU A 14 2.34 12.79 -38.31
CA LEU A 14 3.51 12.04 -37.83
C LEU A 14 3.53 11.88 -36.30
N VAL A 15 3.12 12.92 -35.55
CA VAL A 15 3.03 12.84 -34.08
C VAL A 15 1.92 11.88 -33.63
N LEU A 16 0.76 11.90 -34.30
CA LEU A 16 -0.36 11.01 -33.98
C LEU A 16 -0.05 9.53 -34.28
N ALA A 17 0.77 9.26 -35.30
CA ALA A 17 1.18 7.91 -35.69
C ALA A 17 2.22 7.28 -34.74
N VAL A 18 2.96 8.10 -33.98
CA VAL A 18 3.99 7.62 -33.03
C VAL A 18 3.42 7.43 -31.62
N LEU A 19 2.26 8.02 -31.31
CA LEU A 19 1.58 7.89 -30.01
C LEU A 19 1.30 6.45 -29.53
N PRO A 20 0.94 5.45 -30.36
CA PRO A 20 0.65 4.11 -29.86
C PRO A 20 1.89 3.30 -29.45
N LEU A 21 3.11 3.76 -29.72
CA LEU A 21 4.34 3.07 -29.26
C LEU A 21 4.66 3.30 -27.78
N VAL A 22 3.98 4.23 -27.10
CA VAL A 22 4.19 4.53 -25.66
C VAL A 22 3.19 3.78 -24.77
N GLY A 23 2.51 2.77 -25.32
CA GLY A 23 1.61 1.88 -24.58
C GLY A 23 2.38 0.98 -23.61
N VAL A 24 2.69 1.48 -22.42
CA VAL A 24 3.02 0.64 -21.27
C VAL A 24 1.73 0.15 -20.60
N ALA A 25 1.79 -1.11 -20.17
CA ALA A 25 0.89 -1.82 -19.25
C ALA A 25 -0.31 -2.57 -19.85
N GLN A 26 -0.09 -3.89 -20.05
CA GLN A 26 -1.08 -4.89 -19.68
C GLN A 26 -1.07 -4.98 -18.14
N PRO A 27 -2.20 -4.82 -17.42
CA PRO A 27 -2.25 -5.24 -16.02
C PRO A 27 -1.98 -6.74 -16.01
N ARG A 28 -0.89 -7.16 -15.34
CA ARG A 28 -0.54 -8.57 -15.18
C ARG A 28 -1.73 -9.31 -14.59
N ALA A 29 -2.00 -10.48 -15.17
CA ALA A 29 -3.07 -11.41 -14.90
C ALA A 29 -3.73 -11.27 -13.51
N LEU A 30 -5.06 -11.17 -13.51
CA LEU A 30 -5.94 -11.53 -12.39
C LEU A 30 -5.72 -13.00 -12.03
N GLY A 31 -4.59 -13.29 -11.40
CA GLY A 31 -4.27 -14.58 -10.83
C GLY A 31 -5.09 -14.74 -9.55
N ILE A 32 -5.82 -15.84 -9.46
CA ILE A 32 -6.43 -16.27 -8.19
C ILE A 32 -5.30 -16.30 -7.16
N ASP A 33 -5.45 -15.48 -6.12
CA ASP A 33 -4.44 -15.39 -5.08
C ASP A 33 -4.41 -16.69 -4.29
N ARG A 34 -3.21 -17.18 -4.04
CA ARG A 34 -3.01 -18.45 -3.33
C ARG A 34 -2.70 -18.17 -1.87
N VAL A 35 -3.27 -18.96 -0.97
CA VAL A 35 -2.91 -18.93 0.44
C VAL A 35 -1.65 -19.79 0.63
N ILE A 36 -0.59 -19.20 1.17
CA ILE A 36 0.67 -19.90 1.44
C ILE A 36 0.74 -20.44 2.88
N ALA A 37 0.09 -19.76 3.81
CA ALA A 37 0.04 -20.13 5.22
C ALA A 37 -1.19 -19.51 5.91
N VAL A 38 -1.61 -20.10 7.03
CA VAL A 38 -2.72 -19.62 7.86
C VAL A 38 -2.28 -19.62 9.31
N VAL A 39 -2.51 -18.51 10.02
CA VAL A 39 -2.22 -18.32 11.44
C VAL A 39 -3.50 -17.88 12.13
N GLY A 40 -4.12 -18.76 12.91
CA GLY A 40 -5.40 -18.46 13.57
C GLY A 40 -6.52 -18.20 12.54
N ARG A 41 -7.03 -16.97 12.48
CA ARG A 41 -8.04 -16.53 11.49
C ARG A 41 -7.43 -15.64 10.40
N GLU A 42 -6.14 -15.38 10.44
CA GLU A 42 -5.42 -14.62 9.41
C GLU A 42 -4.80 -15.57 8.38
N ALA A 43 -4.99 -15.27 7.10
CA ALA A 43 -4.35 -15.98 6.00
C ALA A 43 -3.24 -15.11 5.39
N ILE A 44 -2.11 -15.72 5.05
CA ILE A 44 -1.02 -15.06 4.32
C ILE A 44 -1.17 -15.41 2.84
N LEU A 45 -1.23 -14.37 2.02
CA LEU A 45 -1.43 -14.47 0.58
C LEU A 45 -0.09 -14.50 -0.16
N TYR A 46 -0.06 -15.19 -1.29
CA TYR A 46 1.12 -15.24 -2.15
C TYR A 46 1.44 -13.85 -2.72
N SER A 47 0.42 -13.06 -3.05
CA SER A 47 0.62 -11.68 -3.53
C SER A 47 1.34 -10.80 -2.50
N GLU A 48 1.00 -10.91 -1.22
CA GLU A 48 1.65 -10.17 -0.13
C GLU A 48 3.14 -10.50 -0.03
N LEU A 49 3.47 -11.80 -0.10
CA LEU A 49 4.85 -12.27 -0.08
C LEU A 49 5.64 -11.69 -1.25
N VAL A 50 5.11 -11.80 -2.48
CA VAL A 50 5.82 -11.31 -3.68
C VAL A 50 6.09 -9.81 -3.57
N VAL A 51 5.12 -9.02 -3.11
CA VAL A 51 5.30 -7.58 -2.94
C VAL A 51 6.42 -7.28 -1.94
N LYS A 52 6.45 -7.98 -0.80
CA LYS A 52 7.49 -7.81 0.24
C LYS A 52 8.87 -8.26 -0.26
N VAL A 53 8.95 -9.38 -0.98
CA VAL A 53 10.21 -9.88 -1.57
C VAL A 53 10.76 -8.88 -2.58
N GLU A 54 9.92 -8.33 -3.45
CA GLU A 54 10.36 -7.34 -4.43
C GLU A 54 10.79 -6.02 -3.76
N GLN A 55 10.13 -5.61 -2.67
CA GLN A 55 10.58 -4.47 -1.86
C GLN A 55 11.94 -4.73 -1.19
N ALA A 56 12.15 -5.93 -0.62
CA ALA A 56 13.42 -6.30 0.00
C ALA A 56 14.56 -6.38 -1.03
N ARG A 57 14.29 -6.91 -2.22
CA ARG A 57 15.25 -6.95 -3.34
C ARG A 57 15.67 -5.56 -3.81
N GLN A 58 14.78 -4.59 -3.77
CA GLN A 58 15.11 -3.19 -4.08
C GLN A 58 15.97 -2.54 -2.99
N ALA A 59 15.79 -2.96 -1.73
CA ALA A 59 16.57 -2.46 -0.59
C ALA A 59 17.98 -3.07 -0.52
N ASP A 60 18.12 -4.37 -0.80
CA ASP A 60 19.40 -5.09 -0.81
C ASP A 60 19.53 -5.97 -2.07
N PRO A 61 20.24 -5.49 -3.12
CA PRO A 61 20.34 -6.20 -4.39
C PRO A 61 21.39 -7.34 -4.39
N ARG A 62 21.56 -8.04 -3.26
CA ARG A 62 22.51 -9.16 -3.16
C ARG A 62 22.08 -10.32 -4.06
N PRO A 63 22.89 -10.68 -5.07
CA PRO A 63 22.56 -11.80 -5.93
C PRO A 63 22.70 -13.11 -5.17
N GLY A 64 21.65 -13.94 -5.18
CA GLY A 64 21.64 -15.29 -4.61
C GLY A 64 21.13 -15.42 -3.17
N TYR A 65 20.75 -14.32 -2.51
CA TYR A 65 20.04 -14.38 -1.24
C TYR A 65 18.53 -14.48 -1.50
N ASP A 66 17.91 -15.57 -1.05
CA ASP A 66 16.46 -15.72 -1.14
C ASP A 66 15.80 -15.12 0.09
N HIS A 67 15.35 -13.86 -0.02
CA HIS A 67 14.62 -13.17 1.04
C HIS A 67 13.26 -13.81 1.35
N SER A 68 12.79 -14.78 0.55
CA SER A 68 11.45 -15.36 0.69
C SER A 68 11.24 -16.03 2.04
N CYS A 69 12.21 -16.78 2.56
CA CYS A 69 12.07 -17.48 3.85
C CYS A 69 11.94 -16.51 5.02
N ASP A 70 12.86 -15.55 5.13
CA ASP A 70 12.84 -14.58 6.23
C ASP A 70 11.59 -13.71 6.20
N ILE A 71 11.14 -13.32 5.01
CA ILE A 71 9.94 -12.50 4.84
C ILE A 71 8.69 -13.31 5.21
N ILE A 72 8.62 -14.60 4.86
CA ILE A 72 7.51 -15.45 5.31
C ILE A 72 7.52 -15.56 6.83
N GLU A 73 8.68 -15.74 7.46
CA GLU A 73 8.81 -15.80 8.91
C GLU A 73 8.35 -14.49 9.58
N ASP A 74 8.78 -13.34 9.07
CA ASP A 74 8.33 -12.03 9.55
C ASP A 74 6.81 -11.84 9.41
N LEU A 75 6.23 -12.26 8.27
CA LEU A 75 4.79 -12.21 8.04
C LEU A 75 4.03 -13.13 9.02
N LEU A 76 4.56 -14.32 9.31
CA LEU A 76 3.99 -15.23 10.30
C LEU A 76 3.99 -14.62 11.69
N TYR A 77 5.11 -14.01 12.12
CA TYR A 77 5.19 -13.33 13.41
C TYR A 77 4.22 -12.14 13.50
N GLU A 78 4.11 -11.33 12.45
CA GLU A 78 3.18 -10.19 12.42
C GLU A 78 1.72 -10.65 12.60
N LYS A 79 1.30 -11.66 11.84
CA LYS A 79 -0.08 -12.21 11.95
C LYS A 79 -0.33 -12.87 13.30
N LEU A 80 0.66 -13.55 13.87
CA LEU A 80 0.59 -14.13 15.21
C LEU A 80 0.37 -13.05 16.28
N LEU A 81 1.11 -11.94 16.21
CA LEU A 81 0.95 -10.82 17.16
C LEU A 81 -0.41 -10.14 17.03
N VAL A 82 -0.95 -10.04 15.80
CA VAL A 82 -2.30 -9.51 15.57
C VAL A 82 -3.36 -10.43 16.17
N GLU A 83 -3.27 -11.75 15.98
CA GLU A 83 -4.21 -12.71 16.58
C GLU A 83 -4.13 -12.73 18.10
N GLN A 84 -2.92 -12.71 18.66
CA GLN A 84 -2.72 -12.61 20.10
C GLN A 84 -3.30 -11.29 20.64
N GLY A 85 -3.09 -10.17 19.93
CA GLY A 85 -3.70 -8.89 20.28
C GLY A 85 -5.22 -8.95 20.31
N LYS A 86 -5.86 -9.60 19.33
CA LYS A 86 -7.32 -9.79 19.28
C LYS A 86 -7.82 -10.64 20.46
N LEU A 87 -7.11 -11.71 20.83
CA LEU A 87 -7.46 -12.59 21.94
C LEU A 87 -7.25 -11.92 23.31
N ASP A 88 -6.12 -11.24 23.50
CA ASP A 88 -5.80 -10.50 24.74
C ASP A 88 -6.57 -9.17 24.88
N SER A 89 -7.53 -8.93 23.98
CA SER A 89 -8.60 -7.91 24.03
C SER A 89 -8.25 -6.63 24.79
N VAL A 90 -7.14 -5.99 24.41
CA VAL A 90 -6.96 -4.56 24.69
C VAL A 90 -7.89 -3.76 23.77
N VAL A 91 -9.04 -3.35 24.29
CA VAL A 91 -9.92 -2.40 23.60
C VAL A 91 -9.07 -1.19 23.17
N VAL A 92 -8.82 -1.06 21.87
CA VAL A 92 -8.14 0.12 21.33
C VAL A 92 -9.12 1.27 21.51
N ASP A 93 -8.75 2.21 22.36
CA ASP A 93 -9.52 3.42 22.58
C ASP A 93 -9.75 4.13 21.23
N GLU A 94 -10.99 4.48 20.94
CA GLU A 94 -11.32 5.12 19.67
C GLU A 94 -10.60 6.46 19.50
N GLY A 95 -10.27 7.14 20.60
CA GLY A 95 -9.43 8.34 20.61
C GLY A 95 -8.02 8.07 20.09
N GLN A 96 -7.42 6.91 20.39
CA GLN A 96 -6.11 6.52 19.86
C GLN A 96 -6.16 6.25 18.36
N VAL A 97 -7.20 5.56 17.89
CA VAL A 97 -7.41 5.32 16.44
C VAL A 97 -7.59 6.65 15.70
N ASN A 98 -8.44 7.52 16.25
CA ASN A 98 -8.69 8.84 15.67
C ASN A 98 -7.44 9.71 15.63
N ALA A 99 -6.62 9.69 16.68
CA ALA A 99 -5.36 10.44 16.73
C ALA A 99 -4.35 9.95 15.70
N GLU A 100 -4.24 8.63 15.49
CA GLU A 100 -3.37 8.05 14.47
C GLU A 100 -3.88 8.38 13.06
N LEU A 101 -5.19 8.32 12.84
CA LEU A 101 -5.82 8.75 11.59
C LEU A 101 -5.53 10.24 11.29
N ASP A 102 -5.68 11.11 12.29
CA ASP A 102 -5.40 12.55 12.15
C ASP A 102 -3.92 12.81 11.87
N ARG A 103 -3.02 11.98 12.39
CA ARG A 103 -1.60 12.05 12.08
C ARG A 103 -1.32 11.67 10.63
N ARG A 104 -1.94 10.60 10.14
CA ARG A 104 -1.81 10.15 8.74
C ARG A 104 -2.39 11.15 7.75
N ILE A 105 -3.57 11.69 8.03
CA ILE A 105 -4.20 12.73 7.19
C ILE A 105 -3.32 13.97 7.13
N ARG A 106 -2.77 14.42 8.26
CA ARG A 106 -1.82 15.55 8.28
C ARG A 106 -0.57 15.29 7.45
N TYR A 107 -0.04 14.07 7.49
CA TYR A 107 1.11 13.69 6.67
C TYR A 107 0.78 13.80 5.17
N PHE A 108 -0.35 13.27 4.72
CA PHE A 108 -0.76 13.36 3.31
C PHE A 108 -1.11 14.79 2.89
N SER A 109 -1.77 15.55 3.77
CA SER A 109 -2.06 16.97 3.54
C SER A 109 -0.79 17.78 3.34
N GLN A 110 0.25 17.56 4.17
CA GLN A 110 1.55 18.23 3.99
C GLN A 110 2.22 17.86 2.67
N GLN A 111 2.16 16.60 2.27
CA GLN A 111 2.77 16.12 1.03
C GLN A 111 2.06 16.64 -0.23
N LEU A 112 0.74 16.84 -0.18
CA LEU A 112 -0.07 17.34 -1.29
C LEU A 112 -0.23 18.87 -1.30
N GLY A 113 0.17 19.55 -0.22
CA GLY A 113 0.14 21.01 -0.12
C GLY A 113 -1.16 21.59 0.41
N GLY A 114 -1.81 20.89 1.35
CA GLY A 114 -2.96 21.34 2.13
C GLY A 114 -4.21 20.49 1.96
N ASP A 115 -5.13 20.59 2.92
CA ASP A 115 -6.34 19.74 3.01
C ASP A 115 -7.21 19.85 1.75
N LYS A 116 -7.30 21.03 1.14
CA LYS A 116 -8.09 21.25 -0.08
C LYS A 116 -7.59 20.41 -1.28
N LYS A 117 -6.27 20.27 -1.42
CA LYS A 117 -5.67 19.46 -2.48
C LYS A 117 -5.78 17.97 -2.20
N LEU A 118 -5.81 17.59 -0.93
CA LEU A 118 -6.08 16.22 -0.50
C LEU A 118 -7.50 15.81 -0.90
N GLU A 119 -8.50 16.66 -0.65
CA GLU A 119 -9.89 16.41 -1.05
C GLU A 119 -10.05 16.35 -2.58
N GLU A 120 -9.36 17.22 -3.33
CA GLU A 120 -9.36 17.19 -4.80
C GLU A 120 -8.70 15.92 -5.36
N TYR A 121 -7.61 15.44 -4.73
CA TYR A 121 -6.91 14.23 -5.14
C TYR A 121 -7.73 12.96 -4.91
N TYR A 122 -8.40 12.85 -3.75
CA TYR A 122 -9.21 11.68 -3.40
C TYR A 122 -10.67 11.80 -3.86
N GLY A 123 -11.13 12.97 -4.29
CA GLY A 123 -12.51 13.25 -4.70
C GLY A 123 -13.53 13.08 -3.57
N LYS A 124 -13.08 13.10 -2.31
CA LYS A 124 -13.85 12.83 -1.10
C LYS A 124 -13.50 13.86 -0.02
N SER A 125 -14.42 14.11 0.90
CA SER A 125 -14.13 14.97 2.05
C SER A 125 -13.10 14.33 2.98
N VAL A 126 -12.35 15.14 3.74
CA VAL A 126 -11.40 14.62 4.75
C VAL A 126 -12.08 13.66 5.74
N ALA A 127 -13.35 13.91 6.09
CA ALA A 127 -14.11 13.07 7.00
C ALA A 127 -14.43 11.68 6.41
N GLU A 128 -14.77 11.61 5.12
CA GLU A 128 -15.00 10.34 4.41
C GLU A 128 -13.69 9.57 4.23
N ILE A 129 -12.61 10.28 3.88
CA ILE A 129 -11.27 9.69 3.80
C ILE A 129 -10.87 9.07 5.15
N LYS A 130 -11.15 9.78 6.26
CA LYS A 130 -10.91 9.27 7.62
C LYS A 130 -11.75 8.01 7.92
N ALA A 131 -12.99 7.95 7.45
CA ALA A 131 -13.85 6.80 7.63
C ALA A 131 -13.37 5.57 6.85
N ASP A 132 -12.91 5.77 5.61
CA ASP A 132 -12.32 4.70 4.79
C ASP A 132 -11.05 4.14 5.45
N PHE A 133 -10.16 5.00 5.95
CA PHE A 133 -8.95 4.58 6.65
C PHE A 133 -9.20 3.98 8.04
N LYS A 134 -10.36 4.24 8.66
CA LYS A 134 -10.77 3.56 9.90
C LYS A 134 -11.08 2.08 9.67
N GLY A 135 -11.19 1.65 8.39
CA GLY A 135 -11.15 0.24 7.99
C GLY A 135 -10.04 -0.51 8.72
N SER A 136 -10.26 -1.80 8.97
CA SER A 136 -9.53 -2.67 9.90
C SER A 136 -8.00 -2.47 10.02
N GLU A 137 -7.30 -2.04 8.98
CA GLU A 137 -5.85 -1.78 8.96
C GLU A 137 -5.32 -0.92 10.12
N VAL A 138 -5.95 0.21 10.45
CA VAL A 138 -5.44 1.05 11.55
C VAL A 138 -5.62 0.35 12.89
N LYS A 139 -6.72 -0.38 13.02
CA LYS A 139 -7.00 -1.16 14.22
C LYS A 139 -5.96 -2.26 14.38
N ASP A 140 -5.70 -3.02 13.33
CA ASP A 140 -4.71 -4.12 13.27
C ASP A 140 -3.30 -3.64 13.59
N HIS A 141 -2.90 -2.49 13.05
CA HIS A 141 -1.63 -1.86 13.39
C HIS A 141 -1.54 -1.46 14.88
N CYS A 142 -2.64 -0.97 15.46
CA CYS A 142 -2.70 -0.65 16.89
C CYS A 142 -2.62 -1.90 17.78
N TRP A 143 -3.22 -3.02 17.37
CA TRP A 143 -3.12 -4.31 18.08
C TRP A 143 -1.68 -4.81 18.11
N CYS A 144 -1.02 -4.86 16.93
CA CYS A 144 0.37 -5.30 16.81
C CYS A 144 1.33 -4.42 17.64
N SER A 145 1.20 -3.09 17.51
CA SER A 145 2.04 -2.12 18.22
C SER A 145 1.97 -2.21 19.74
N ARG A 146 0.85 -2.69 20.28
CA ARG A 146 0.67 -2.84 21.73
C ARG A 146 1.10 -4.22 22.22
N CYS A 147 0.94 -5.26 21.42
CA CYS A 147 1.45 -6.60 21.71
C CYS A 147 2.99 -6.59 21.83
N ASN A 148 3.69 -5.97 20.86
CA ASN A 148 5.16 -5.87 20.87
C ASN A 148 5.71 -5.11 22.10
N ARG A 149 4.94 -4.16 22.67
CA ARG A 149 5.34 -3.44 23.89
C ARG A 149 5.16 -4.26 25.18
N ARG A 150 4.34 -5.30 25.17
CA ARG A 150 4.11 -6.18 26.32
C ARG A 150 4.99 -7.43 26.31
N SER A 151 5.51 -7.82 25.15
CA SER A 151 6.50 -8.89 25.05
C SER A 151 7.77 -8.48 25.82
N PRO A 152 8.11 -9.12 26.95
CA PRO A 152 9.44 -8.98 27.52
C PRO A 152 10.41 -9.59 26.51
N ARG A 153 11.38 -8.82 26.04
CA ARG A 153 12.52 -9.41 25.32
C ARG A 153 13.25 -10.32 26.30
N THR A 154 12.95 -11.60 26.25
CA THR A 154 13.78 -12.68 26.81
C THR A 154 14.50 -13.37 25.68
#